data_AF-A0A9W9S4I9-F1
#
_entry.id   AF-A0A9W9S4I9-F1
#
_cell.length_a   1.000
_cell.length_b   1.000
_cell.length_c   1.000
_cell.angle_alpha   90.00
_cell.angle_beta   90.00
_cell.angle_gamma   90.00
#
_symmetry.space_group_name_H-M   'P 1'
#
loop_
_entity.id
_entity.type
_entity.pdbx_description
1 polymer ?
#
loop_
_entity_poly.entity_id
_entity_poly.type
_entity_poly.pdbx_seq_one_letter_code
_entity_poly.pdbx_strand_id
1 'polypeptide(L)'
;MSGVQPLDFTAARHLLEQAIINLRDCIDIREVMAASDFVDPEKFDELSSHIWDTKVEIAHQIREFGEPRGAAMLTNFFRRLIGSMPNADGVIP
;
A
#
# COMPACT_ATOMS: atom_id res chain seq x y z
N MET A 1 -15.82 -8.37 33.53
CA MET A 1 -14.72 -7.42 33.28
C MET A 1 -14.11 -7.79 31.94
N SER A 2 -14.52 -7.12 30.86
CA SER A 2 -13.92 -7.36 29.54
C SER A 2 -12.56 -6.65 29.51
N GLY A 3 -11.49 -7.43 29.59
CA GLY A 3 -10.14 -6.93 29.37
C GLY A 3 -10.06 -6.45 27.93
N VAL A 4 -9.92 -5.13 27.74
CA VAL A 4 -9.53 -4.56 26.46
C VAL A 4 -8.15 -5.15 26.16
N GLN A 5 -8.09 -6.08 25.20
CA GLN A 5 -6.80 -6.53 24.70
C GLN A 5 -6.09 -5.29 24.14
N PRO A 6 -4.86 -4.99 24.59
CA PRO A 6 -4.12 -3.87 24.03
C PRO A 6 -3.95 -4.12 22.52
N LEU A 7 -4.33 -3.14 21.71
CA LEU A 7 -4.10 -3.19 20.27
C LEU A 7 -2.58 -3.36 20.07
N ASP A 8 -2.16 -4.47 19.47
CA ASP A 8 -0.75 -4.68 19.14
C ASP A 8 -0.39 -3.86 17.90
N PHE A 9 -0.08 -2.59 18.13
CA PHE A 9 0.36 -1.67 17.09
C PHE A 9 1.64 -2.15 16.40
N THR A 10 2.47 -3.00 17.03
CA THR A 10 3.69 -3.53 16.40
C THR A 10 3.33 -4.53 15.32
N ALA A 11 2.46 -5.49 15.63
CA ALA A 11 1.96 -6.46 14.66
C ALA A 11 1.18 -5.77 13.53
N ALA A 12 0.30 -4.82 13.87
CA ALA A 12 -0.47 -4.06 12.88
C ALA A 12 0.44 -3.27 11.91
N ARG A 13 1.49 -2.64 12.44
CA ARG A 13 2.49 -1.95 11.61
C ARG A 13 3.21 -2.91 10.69
N HIS A 14 3.66 -4.07 11.17
CA HIS A 14 4.36 -5.05 10.35
C HIS A 14 3.51 -5.62 9.22
N LEU A 15 2.20 -5.82 9.45
CA LEU A 15 1.27 -6.22 8.39
C LEU A 15 1.18 -5.15 7.30
N LEU A 16 1.11 -3.87 7.68
CA LEU A 16 1.10 -2.76 6.72
C LEU A 16 2.44 -2.61 5.98
N GLU A 17 3.58 -2.80 6.66
CA GLU A 17 4.89 -2.83 6.00
C GLU A 17 4.97 -3.95 4.96
N GLN A 18 4.49 -5.14 5.28
CA GLN A 18 4.44 -6.25 4.33
C GLN A 18 3.51 -5.96 3.15
N ALA A 19 2.34 -5.35 3.39
CA ALA A 19 1.43 -4.94 2.33
C ALA A 19 2.08 -3.92 1.36
N ILE A 20 2.86 -2.98 1.89
CA ILE A 20 3.62 -2.01 1.09
C ILE A 20 4.69 -2.72 0.25
N ILE A 21 5.40 -3.71 0.80
CA ILE A 21 6.39 -4.50 0.05
C ILE A 21 5.71 -5.27 -1.08
N ASN A 22 4.60 -5.96 -0.80
CA ASN A 22 3.87 -6.71 -1.81
C ASN A 22 3.34 -5.78 -2.92
N LEU A 23 2.86 -4.58 -2.57
CA LEU A 23 2.44 -3.58 -3.56
C LEU A 23 3.61 -3.15 -4.46
N ARG A 24 4.83 -3.02 -3.90
CA ARG A 24 6.02 -2.73 -4.70
C ARG A 24 6.29 -3.85 -5.70
N ASP A 25 6.21 -5.10 -5.28
CA ASP A 25 6.42 -6.26 -6.15
C ASP A 25 5.40 -6.26 -7.30
N CYS A 26 4.13 -5.93 -7.04
CA CYS A 26 3.11 -5.78 -8.09
C CYS A 26 3.47 -4.69 -9.10
N ILE A 27 3.97 -3.53 -8.63
CA ILE A 27 4.43 -2.43 -9.49
C ILE A 27 5.61 -2.89 -10.36
N ASP A 28 6.58 -3.58 -9.77
CA ASP A 28 7.74 -4.10 -10.50
C ASP A 28 7.32 -5.13 -11.57
N ILE A 29 6.37 -6.01 -11.25
CA ILE A 29 5.78 -6.96 -12.22
C ILE A 29 5.12 -6.19 -13.37
N ARG A 30 4.34 -5.14 -13.06
CA ARG A 30 3.69 -4.32 -14.08
C ARG A 30 4.70 -3.60 -14.97
N GLU A 31 5.80 -3.08 -14.41
CA GLU A 31 6.88 -2.45 -15.16
C GLU A 31 7.57 -3.45 -16.09
N VAL A 32 7.84 -4.68 -15.63
CA VAL A 32 8.36 -5.76 -16.47
C VAL A 32 7.39 -6.12 -17.59
N MET A 33 6.08 -6.21 -17.30
CA MET A 33 5.07 -6.45 -18.33
C MET A 33 5.05 -5.33 -19.37
N ALA A 34 5.11 -4.05 -18.96
CA ALA A 34 5.14 -2.92 -19.88
C ALA A 34 6.40 -2.89 -20.78
N ALA A 35 7.51 -3.46 -20.29
CA ALA A 35 8.75 -3.56 -21.04
C ALA A 35 8.83 -4.80 -21.96
N SER A 36 7.83 -5.69 -21.93
CA SER A 36 7.75 -6.89 -22.76
C SER A 36 7.38 -6.56 -24.22
N ASP A 37 7.93 -7.32 -25.17
CA ASP A 37 7.60 -7.22 -26.60
C ASP A 37 6.13 -7.55 -26.89
N PHE A 38 5.49 -8.32 -26.01
CA PHE A 38 4.07 -8.64 -26.07
C PHE A 38 3.43 -8.38 -24.70
N VAL A 39 2.44 -7.50 -24.69
CA VAL A 39 1.64 -7.15 -23.51
C VAL A 39 0.25 -7.72 -23.69
N ASP A 40 -0.18 -8.54 -22.74
CA ASP A 40 -1.58 -8.96 -22.60
C ASP A 40 -2.37 -7.79 -21.98
N PRO A 41 -3.23 -7.09 -22.74
CA PRO A 41 -3.87 -5.86 -22.28
C PRO A 41 -4.80 -6.10 -21.08
N GLU A 42 -5.51 -7.24 -21.07
CA GLU A 42 -6.48 -7.56 -20.01
C GLU A 42 -5.78 -7.75 -18.67
N LYS A 43 -4.70 -8.53 -18.64
CA LYS A 43 -3.89 -8.72 -17.42
C LYS A 43 -3.19 -7.45 -16.98
N PHE A 44 -2.77 -6.63 -17.94
CA PHE A 44 -2.12 -5.36 -17.64
C PHE A 44 -3.10 -4.39 -16.96
N ASP A 45 -4.33 -4.30 -17.46
CA ASP A 45 -5.38 -3.44 -16.90
C ASP A 45 -5.88 -3.96 -15.55
N GLU A 46 -6.04 -5.28 -15.40
CA GLU A 46 -6.38 -5.92 -14.12
C GLU A 46 -5.31 -5.61 -13.05
N LEU A 47 -4.04 -5.82 -13.38
CA LEU A 47 -2.93 -5.53 -12.46
C LEU A 47 -2.84 -4.03 -12.14
N SER A 48 -3.03 -3.17 -13.15
CA SER A 48 -3.04 -1.71 -12.95
C SER A 48 -4.13 -1.27 -11.97
N SER A 49 -5.33 -1.82 -12.11
CA SER A 49 -6.48 -1.54 -11.24
C SER A 49 -6.22 -2.05 -9.83
N HIS A 50 -5.73 -3.29 -9.71
CA HIS A 50 -5.38 -3.88 -8.42
C HIS A 50 -4.31 -3.08 -7.67
N ILE A 51 -3.26 -2.62 -8.36
CA ILE A 51 -2.23 -1.75 -7.78
C ILE A 51 -2.86 -0.47 -7.26
N TRP A 52 -3.73 0.18 -8.05
CA TRP A 52 -4.38 1.42 -7.64
C TRP A 52 -5.27 1.25 -6.41
N ASP A 53 -6.14 0.25 -6.40
CA ASP A 53 -7.06 0.01 -5.30
C ASP A 53 -6.30 -0.32 -4.01
N THR A 54 -5.27 -1.17 -4.11
CA THR A 54 -4.40 -1.50 -2.97
C THR A 54 -3.66 -0.27 -2.46
N LYS A 55 -3.22 0.61 -3.36
CA LYS A 55 -2.55 1.87 -3.01
C LYS A 55 -3.46 2.79 -2.19
N VAL A 56 -4.73 2.89 -2.57
CA VAL A 56 -5.76 3.67 -1.86
C VAL A 56 -6.06 3.02 -0.52
N GLU A 57 -6.29 1.71 -0.47
CA GLU A 57 -6.60 0.98 0.76
C GLU A 57 -5.49 1.15 1.82
N ILE A 58 -4.22 0.93 1.43
CA ILE A 58 -3.09 1.13 2.35
C ILE A 58 -3.02 2.59 2.83
N ALA A 59 -3.26 3.57 1.96
CA ALA A 59 -3.25 4.98 2.34
C ALA A 59 -4.34 5.30 3.38
N HIS A 60 -5.53 4.70 3.27
CA HIS A 60 -6.57 4.81 4.30
C HIS A 60 -6.14 4.16 5.62
N GLN A 61 -5.63 2.93 5.58
CA GLN A 61 -5.21 2.22 6.79
C GLN A 61 -4.07 2.94 7.52
N ILE A 62 -3.14 3.58 6.81
CA ILE A 62 -2.07 4.40 7.41
C ILE A 62 -2.63 5.64 8.10
N ARG A 63 -3.64 6.31 7.53
CA ARG A 63 -4.28 7.50 8.16
C ARG A 63 -5.06 7.15 9.42
N GLU A 64 -5.72 6.01 9.39
CA GLU A 64 -6.51 5.49 10.50
C GLU A 64 -5.65 4.77 11.54
N PHE A 65 -4.34 4.66 11.30
CA PHE A 65 -3.42 4.00 12.20
C PHE A 65 -3.35 4.74 13.53
N GLY A 66 -3.86 4.12 14.60
CA GLY A 66 -4.09 4.77 15.89
C GLY A 66 -2.85 5.22 16.66
N GLU A 67 -1.64 4.87 16.22
CA GLU A 67 -0.37 5.27 16.85
C GLU A 67 0.39 6.26 15.93
N PRO A 68 0.52 7.54 16.32
CA PRO A 68 1.05 8.58 15.43
C PRO A 68 2.46 8.36 14.89
N ARG A 69 3.38 7.76 15.68
CA ARG A 69 4.75 7.52 15.22
C ARG A 69 4.79 6.41 14.18
N GLY A 70 4.04 5.34 14.39
CA GLY A 70 3.87 4.23 13.48
C GLY A 70 3.22 4.69 12.17
N ALA A 71 2.19 5.53 12.25
CA ALA A 71 1.58 6.15 11.07
C ALA A 71 2.60 6.96 10.25
N ALA A 72 3.45 7.76 10.93
CA ALA A 72 4.50 8.53 10.27
C ALA A 72 5.61 7.62 9.67
N MET A 73 5.98 6.53 10.35
CA MET A 73 6.92 5.54 9.84
C MET A 73 6.38 4.86 8.58
N LEU A 74 5.13 4.40 8.61
CA LEU A 74 4.45 3.77 7.48
C LEU A 74 4.31 4.75 6.31
N THR A 75 3.94 5.99 6.55
CA THR A 75 3.88 7.06 5.54
C THR A 75 5.24 7.25 4.86
N ASN A 76 6.33 7.28 5.64
CA ASN A 76 7.68 7.40 5.10
C ASN A 76 8.11 6.17 4.31
N PHE A 77 7.78 4.98 4.82
CA PHE A 77 8.09 3.71 4.17
C PHE A 77 7.37 3.57 2.83
N PHE A 78 6.06 3.84 2.81
CA PHE A 78 5.23 3.91 1.61
C PHE A 78 5.84 4.86 0.58
N ARG A 79 6.16 6.10 1.00
CA ARG A 79 6.72 7.11 0.10
C ARG A 79 8.04 6.68 -0.52
N ARG A 80 8.88 5.96 0.23
CA ARG A 80 10.19 5.49 -0.24
C ARG A 80 10.07 4.36 -1.26
N LEU A 81 9.14 3.42 -1.08
CA LEU A 81 9.02 2.26 -1.97
C LEU A 81 8.07 2.52 -3.14
N ILE A 82 6.94 3.18 -2.89
CA ILE A 82 5.84 3.32 -3.85
C ILE A 82 5.80 4.72 -4.49
N GLY A 83 6.30 5.74 -3.79
CA GLY A 83 6.22 7.14 -4.24
C GLY A 83 5.03 7.88 -3.63
N SER A 84 4.35 8.73 -4.40
CA SER A 84 3.29 9.59 -3.86
C SER A 84 2.11 8.78 -3.34
N MET A 85 1.72 9.04 -2.09
CA MET A 85 0.55 8.47 -1.45
C MET A 85 -0.70 9.26 -1.87
N PRO A 86 -1.74 8.60 -2.44
CA PRO A 86 -2.99 9.27 -2.79
C PRO A 86 -3.63 9.85 -1.54
N ASN A 87 -4.40 10.93 -1.67
CA ASN A 87 -5.17 11.56 -0.60
C ASN A 87 -6.40 10.70 -0.18
N ALA A 88 -7.28 11.22 0.67
CA ALA A 88 -8.46 10.48 1.15
C ALA A 88 -9.52 10.24 0.06
N ASP A 89 -9.46 11.00 -1.03
CA ASP A 89 -10.34 10.85 -2.18
C ASP A 89 -9.68 10.03 -3.31
N GLY A 90 -8.55 9.38 -3.02
CA GLY A 90 -7.76 8.64 -3.99
C GLY A 90 -6.93 9.53 -4.93
N VAL A 91 -6.93 10.85 -4.79
CA VAL A 91 -6.20 11.75 -5.69
C VAL A 91 -4.73 11.88 -5.26
N ILE A 92 -3.78 11.67 -6.17
CA ILE A 92 -2.37 11.97 -5.90
C ILE A 92 -2.18 13.50 -5.96
N PRO A 93 -1.74 14.16 -4.88
CA PRO A 93 -1.43 15.58 -4.88
C PRO A 93 -0.17 15.93 -5.69
#